data_AF-A0A834E7D9-F1
#
_entry.id   AF-A0A834E7D9-F1
#
_cell.length_a   1.000
_cell.length_b   1.000
_cell.length_c   1.000
_cell.angle_alpha   90.00
_cell.angle_beta   90.00
_cell.angle_gamma   90.00
#
_symmetry.space_group_name_H-M   'P 1'
#
loop_
_entity.id
_entity.type
_entity.pdbx_description
1 polymer ?
#
loop_
_entity_poly.entity_id
_entity_poly.type
_entity_poly.pdbx_seq_one_letter_code
_entity_poly.pdbx_strand_id
1 'polypeptide(L)'
;MVIGVPNVGKSSLINSLRRQHLRKGKATRVGGEPGVTRAVMSRIQVCERPLMFLLDTPGVLAPRIESVETGLKLALCGTVRDHLVGEETLADYLLYTLNRHQLFGYVQHYGLGGACDDVGSVLKHVAVRLGKTQKVKVLTGTGNVNVIQPNYTAAAHDFLRAFRSGLLGPVMLDRDVLQSAPP
;
A
#
# COMPACT_ATOMS: atom_id res chain seq x y z
N MET A 1 -14.70 20.72 6.39
CA MET A 1 -13.77 19.85 7.15
C MET A 1 -13.57 18.59 6.33
N VAL A 2 -12.35 18.05 6.25
CA VAL A 2 -12.07 16.81 5.49
C VAL A 2 -11.71 15.72 6.47
N ILE A 3 -12.44 14.60 6.45
CA ILE A 3 -12.25 13.44 7.35
C ILE A 3 -12.04 12.17 6.54
N GLY A 4 -11.40 11.15 7.14
CA GLY A 4 -11.17 9.85 6.53
C GLY A 4 -9.92 9.16 7.04
N VAL A 5 -9.75 7.88 6.70
CA VAL A 5 -8.63 7.04 7.16
C VAL A 5 -7.27 7.58 6.68
N PRO A 6 -6.13 7.15 7.27
CA PRO A 6 -4.79 7.55 6.80
C PRO A 6 -4.60 7.29 5.30
N ASN A 7 -3.74 8.09 4.67
CA ASN A 7 -3.31 7.91 3.28
C ASN A 7 -4.37 7.95 2.16
N VAL A 8 -5.64 8.26 2.44
CA VAL A 8 -6.69 8.47 1.42
C VAL A 8 -6.57 9.78 0.61
N GLY A 9 -5.48 10.54 0.78
CA GLY A 9 -5.24 11.75 -0.01
C GLY A 9 -5.89 13.04 0.50
N LYS A 10 -6.35 13.11 1.76
CA LYS A 10 -6.96 14.31 2.38
C LYS A 10 -6.11 15.58 2.18
N SER A 11 -4.85 15.54 2.60
CA SER A 11 -3.92 16.66 2.47
C SER A 11 -3.59 16.98 1.00
N SER A 12 -3.55 15.98 0.13
CA SER A 12 -3.37 16.15 -1.32
C SER A 12 -4.54 16.91 -1.94
N LEU A 13 -5.78 16.55 -1.58
CA LEU A 13 -7.00 17.23 -2.03
C LEU A 13 -6.99 18.71 -1.61
N ILE A 14 -6.69 18.99 -0.34
CA ILE A 14 -6.61 20.37 0.19
C ILE A 14 -5.56 21.19 -0.57
N ASN A 15 -4.35 20.64 -0.74
CA ASN A 15 -3.29 21.29 -1.50
C ASN A 15 -3.63 21.46 -2.99
N SER A 16 -4.41 20.55 -3.58
CA SER A 16 -4.89 20.67 -4.96
C SER A 16 -5.85 21.84 -5.10
N LEU A 17 -6.88 21.90 -4.26
CA LEU A 17 -7.87 22.99 -4.27
C LEU A 17 -7.22 24.35 -4.01
N ARG A 18 -6.29 24.44 -3.05
CA ARG A 18 -5.54 25.66 -2.77
C ARG A 18 -4.73 26.13 -3.99
N ARG A 19 -4.07 25.20 -4.70
CA ARG A 19 -3.31 25.54 -5.91
C ARG A 19 -4.24 25.99 -7.04
N GLN A 20 -5.34 25.29 -7.24
CA GLN A 20 -6.27 25.55 -8.34
C GLN A 20 -6.97 26.91 -8.21
N HIS A 21 -7.47 27.25 -7.02
CA HIS A 21 -8.30 28.45 -6.84
C HIS A 21 -7.53 29.65 -6.29
N LEU A 22 -6.41 29.46 -5.58
CA LEU A 22 -5.62 30.55 -5.03
C LEU A 22 -4.24 30.71 -5.68
N ARG A 23 -3.81 29.77 -6.54
CA ARG A 23 -2.45 29.72 -7.11
C ARG A 23 -1.33 29.80 -6.05
N LYS A 24 -1.62 29.38 -4.82
CA LYS A 24 -0.68 29.36 -3.68
C LYS A 24 -0.03 27.98 -3.55
N GLY A 25 1.15 27.92 -2.92
CA GLY A 25 1.92 26.68 -2.70
C GLY A 25 1.23 25.63 -1.82
N LYS A 26 1.99 24.65 -1.32
CA LYS A 26 1.46 23.64 -0.38
C LYS A 26 1.21 24.28 0.99
N ALA A 27 0.09 23.96 1.62
CA ALA A 27 -0.25 24.38 2.99
C ALA A 27 -0.07 23.23 3.99
N THR A 28 -0.23 21.98 3.54
CA THR A 28 -0.16 20.78 4.39
C THR A 28 0.92 19.83 3.89
N ARG A 29 1.51 19.08 4.82
CA ARG A 29 2.48 18.04 4.49
C ARG A 29 1.75 16.84 3.87
N VAL A 30 2.38 16.22 2.88
CA VAL A 30 1.87 15.02 2.20
C VAL A 30 2.98 13.97 2.25
N GLY A 31 2.65 12.74 2.63
CA GLY A 31 3.55 11.60 2.63
C GLY A 31 2.77 10.30 2.55
N GLY A 32 3.42 9.23 2.09
CA GLY A 32 2.81 7.91 1.92
C GLY A 32 2.81 7.04 3.19
N GLU A 33 3.42 7.52 4.27
CA GLU A 33 3.41 6.82 5.56
C GLU A 33 2.20 7.24 6.41
N PRO A 34 1.51 6.28 7.07
CA PRO A 34 0.44 6.63 7.98
C PRO A 34 0.98 7.46 9.17
N GLY A 35 0.23 8.50 9.55
CA GLY A 35 0.60 9.39 10.66
C GLY A 35 1.45 10.61 10.29
N VAL A 36 1.56 10.97 9.00
CA VAL A 36 2.22 12.21 8.54
C VAL A 36 1.55 13.47 9.11
N THR A 37 0.21 13.51 9.12
CA THR A 37 -0.57 14.57 9.76
C THR A 37 -0.76 14.22 11.25
N ARG A 38 0.03 14.84 12.13
CA ARG A 38 0.11 14.50 13.56
C ARG A 38 -0.81 15.33 14.47
N ALA A 39 -1.36 16.42 13.97
CA ALA A 39 -2.30 17.29 14.68
C ALA A 39 -3.32 17.86 13.68
N VAL A 40 -4.51 18.22 14.18
CA VAL A 40 -5.48 18.98 13.38
C VAL A 40 -4.83 20.31 13.01
N MET A 41 -4.57 20.51 11.71
CA MET A 41 -3.93 21.72 11.22
C MET A 41 -4.97 22.84 11.03
N SER A 42 -4.44 24.06 11.02
CA SER A 42 -5.14 25.34 10.89
C SER A 42 -6.19 25.38 9.77
N ARG A 43 -7.14 26.32 9.88
CA ARG A 43 -8.05 26.69 8.78
C ARG A 43 -7.23 27.11 7.56
N ILE A 44 -7.27 26.30 6.51
CA ILE A 44 -6.59 26.57 5.24
C ILE A 44 -7.58 27.15 4.27
N GLN A 45 -7.37 28.40 3.86
CA GLN A 45 -8.14 28.97 2.78
C GLN A 45 -7.82 28.23 1.48
N VAL A 46 -8.87 27.78 0.79
CA VAL A 46 -8.74 27.10 -0.50
C VAL A 46 -9.44 27.84 -1.64
N CYS A 47 -10.30 28.82 -1.36
CA CYS A 47 -10.90 29.67 -2.37
C CYS A 47 -11.18 31.08 -1.82
N GLU A 48 -11.11 32.10 -2.67
CA GLU A 48 -11.44 33.48 -2.34
C GLU A 48 -12.91 33.82 -2.66
N ARG A 49 -13.46 33.23 -3.73
CA ARG A 49 -14.83 33.49 -4.21
C ARG A 49 -15.48 32.20 -4.77
N PRO A 50 -16.42 31.58 -4.04
CA PRO A 50 -16.83 31.90 -2.68
C PRO A 50 -15.67 31.72 -1.69
N LEU A 51 -15.66 32.49 -0.60
CA LEU A 51 -14.66 32.35 0.43
C LEU A 51 -14.80 30.97 1.10
N MET A 52 -13.80 30.11 0.92
CA MET A 52 -13.82 28.74 1.45
C MET A 52 -12.56 28.40 2.22
N PHE A 53 -12.76 27.76 3.38
CA PHE A 53 -11.70 27.23 4.22
C PHE A 53 -11.91 25.73 4.43
N LEU A 54 -10.82 24.96 4.39
CA LEU A 54 -10.78 23.56 4.75
C LEU A 54 -9.93 23.36 6.02
N LEU A 55 -10.27 22.30 6.75
CA LEU A 55 -9.56 21.85 7.95
C LEU A 55 -8.94 20.51 7.60
N ASP A 56 -7.62 20.40 7.70
CA ASP A 56 -6.89 19.14 7.50
C ASP A 56 -6.81 18.41 8.84
N THR A 57 -7.43 17.23 8.90
CA THR A 57 -7.43 16.39 10.09
C THR A 57 -6.46 15.21 9.92
N PRO A 58 -5.86 14.71 11.02
CA PRO A 58 -5.20 13.41 11.00
C PRO A 58 -6.10 12.34 10.38
N GLY A 59 -5.48 11.35 9.73
CA GLY A 59 -6.22 10.16 9.34
C GLY A 59 -6.62 9.36 10.57
N VAL A 60 -7.89 9.01 10.68
CA VAL A 60 -8.41 8.25 11.82
C VAL A 60 -8.92 6.91 11.30
N LEU A 61 -8.33 5.82 11.78
CA LEU A 61 -8.88 4.47 11.60
C LEU A 61 -9.92 4.20 12.69
N ALA A 62 -10.88 3.32 12.39
CA ALA A 62 -11.82 2.84 13.40
C ALA A 62 -11.04 2.19 14.56
N PRO A 63 -11.45 2.38 15.83
CA PRO A 63 -10.77 1.80 17.00
C PRO A 63 -10.71 0.28 16.97
N ARG A 64 -11.69 -0.35 16.30
CA ARG A 64 -11.78 -1.78 16.09
C ARG A 64 -12.02 -2.05 14.61
N ILE A 65 -11.19 -2.91 14.03
CA ILE A 65 -11.41 -3.45 12.69
C ILE A 65 -12.29 -4.69 12.86
N GLU A 66 -13.42 -4.73 12.15
CA GLU A 66 -14.46 -5.75 12.34
C GLU A 66 -14.04 -7.14 11.85
N SER A 67 -13.21 -7.19 10.79
CA SER A 67 -12.74 -8.45 10.20
C SER A 67 -11.25 -8.40 9.86
N VAL A 68 -10.61 -9.56 9.87
CA VAL A 68 -9.21 -9.73 9.45
C VAL A 68 -9.04 -9.29 7.99
N GLU A 69 -9.99 -9.64 7.13
CA GLU A 69 -9.96 -9.28 5.70
C GLU A 69 -9.97 -7.76 5.50
N THR A 70 -10.84 -7.03 6.21
CA THR A 70 -10.86 -5.56 6.18
C THR A 70 -9.50 -4.99 6.62
N GLY A 71 -8.88 -5.59 7.64
CA GLY A 71 -7.54 -5.20 8.10
C GLY A 71 -6.46 -5.40 7.04
N LEU A 72 -6.48 -6.54 6.34
CA LEU A 72 -5.56 -6.83 5.25
C LEU A 72 -5.73 -5.85 4.09
N LYS A 73 -6.96 -5.53 3.68
CA LYS A 73 -7.26 -4.53 2.65
C LYS A 73 -6.79 -3.14 3.04
N LEU A 74 -7.05 -2.72 4.28
CA LEU A 74 -6.59 -1.45 4.84
C LEU A 74 -5.06 -1.36 4.83
N ALA A 75 -4.38 -2.44 5.19
CA ALA A 75 -2.93 -2.53 5.13
C ALA A 75 -2.41 -2.50 3.69
N LEU A 76 -3.02 -3.21 2.74
CA LEU A 76 -2.66 -3.13 1.31
C LEU A 76 -2.77 -1.70 0.76
N CYS A 77 -3.79 -0.94 1.18
CA CYS A 77 -3.95 0.48 0.84
C CYS A 77 -2.95 1.42 1.56
N GLY A 78 -2.05 0.88 2.40
CA GLY A 78 -1.04 1.62 3.14
C GLY A 78 -1.60 2.43 4.31
N THR A 79 -2.83 2.15 4.76
CA THR A 79 -3.44 2.89 5.87
C THR A 79 -2.88 2.45 7.24
N VAL A 80 -2.31 1.25 7.28
CA VAL A 80 -1.61 0.62 8.41
C VAL A 80 -0.18 0.31 7.96
N ARG A 81 0.78 0.25 8.89
CA ARG A 81 2.17 -0.10 8.58
C ARG A 81 2.30 -1.58 8.27
N ASP A 82 2.99 -1.92 7.19
CA ASP A 82 3.08 -3.27 6.64
C ASP A 82 3.65 -4.30 7.64
N HIS A 83 4.73 -3.95 8.32
CA HIS A 83 5.38 -4.82 9.33
C HIS A 83 4.48 -5.20 10.52
N LEU A 84 3.39 -4.47 10.78
CA LEU A 84 2.44 -4.84 11.83
C LEU A 84 1.60 -6.07 11.44
N VAL A 85 1.44 -6.31 10.14
CA VAL A 85 0.74 -7.47 9.58
C VAL A 85 1.74 -8.53 9.10
N GLY A 86 2.88 -8.10 8.60
CA GLY A 86 3.88 -8.93 7.93
C GLY A 86 3.80 -8.75 6.42
N GLU A 87 4.90 -8.32 5.81
CA GLU A 87 4.98 -8.01 4.37
C GLU A 87 4.69 -9.24 3.51
N GLU A 88 5.19 -10.40 3.91
CA GLU A 88 4.98 -11.67 3.20
C GLU A 88 3.53 -12.13 3.27
N THR A 89 2.88 -12.01 4.44
CA THR A 89 1.44 -12.27 4.62
C THR A 89 0.58 -11.33 3.77
N LEU A 90 0.93 -10.05 3.72
CA LEU A 90 0.23 -9.08 2.87
C LEU A 90 0.42 -9.39 1.39
N ALA A 91 1.63 -9.77 0.99
CA ALA A 91 1.93 -10.18 -0.39
C ALA A 91 1.14 -11.42 -0.80
N ASP A 92 0.99 -12.39 0.11
CA ASP A 92 0.19 -13.60 -0.10
C ASP A 92 -1.29 -13.27 -0.30
N TYR A 93 -1.87 -12.48 0.62
CA TYR A 93 -3.26 -12.03 0.48
C TYR A 93 -3.49 -11.21 -0.80
N LEU A 94 -2.54 -10.38 -1.19
CA LEU A 94 -2.59 -9.65 -2.45
C LEU A 94 -2.57 -10.61 -3.65
N LEU A 95 -1.66 -11.59 -3.66
CA LEU A 95 -1.55 -12.59 -4.73
C LEU A 95 -2.87 -13.37 -4.87
N TYR A 96 -3.41 -13.86 -3.76
CA TYR A 96 -4.72 -14.50 -3.70
C TYR A 96 -5.81 -13.61 -4.33
N THR A 97 -5.86 -12.34 -3.94
CA THR A 97 -6.86 -11.39 -4.46
C THR A 97 -6.71 -11.14 -5.97
N LEU A 98 -5.47 -11.00 -6.45
CA LEU A 98 -5.17 -10.82 -7.87
C LEU A 98 -5.60 -12.04 -8.68
N ASN A 99 -5.22 -13.24 -8.25
CA ASN A 99 -5.55 -14.48 -8.97
C ASN A 99 -7.05 -14.76 -8.98
N ARG A 100 -7.71 -14.57 -7.84
CA ARG A 100 -9.18 -14.70 -7.72
C ARG A 100 -9.91 -13.74 -8.65
N HIS A 101 -9.41 -12.53 -8.83
CA HIS A 101 -9.99 -11.55 -9.76
C HIS A 101 -9.49 -11.69 -11.21
N GLN A 102 -8.67 -12.69 -11.50
CA GLN A 102 -8.04 -12.93 -12.81
C GLN A 102 -7.20 -11.73 -13.29
N LEU A 103 -6.54 -11.05 -12.36
CA LEU A 103 -5.70 -9.86 -12.60
C LEU A 103 -4.22 -10.26 -12.64
N PHE A 104 -3.75 -10.65 -13.82
CA PHE A 104 -2.39 -11.19 -14.01
C PHE A 104 -1.34 -10.14 -14.38
N GLY A 105 -1.58 -8.86 -14.10
CA GLY A 105 -0.62 -7.79 -14.40
C GLY A 105 0.75 -8.01 -13.74
N TYR A 106 0.77 -8.69 -12.58
CA TYR A 106 2.01 -9.07 -11.90
C TYR A 106 2.85 -10.11 -12.66
N VAL A 107 2.20 -11.02 -13.39
CA VAL A 107 2.88 -12.02 -14.23
C VAL A 107 3.69 -11.31 -15.30
N GLN A 108 3.09 -10.31 -15.96
CA GLN A 108 3.76 -9.52 -16.99
C GLN A 108 4.84 -8.61 -16.38
N HIS A 109 4.53 -7.92 -15.28
CA HIS A 109 5.45 -6.99 -14.63
C HIS A 109 6.76 -7.67 -14.18
N TYR A 110 6.63 -8.84 -13.55
CA TYR A 110 7.79 -9.63 -13.09
C TYR A 110 8.21 -10.72 -14.08
N GLY A 111 7.64 -10.76 -15.28
CA GLY A 111 7.90 -11.77 -16.32
C GLY A 111 7.97 -13.19 -15.76
N LEU A 112 6.92 -13.60 -15.05
CA LEU A 112 6.70 -14.97 -14.61
C LEU A 112 6.21 -15.81 -15.80
N GLY A 113 6.44 -17.13 -15.76
CA GLY A 113 5.95 -18.04 -16.82
C GLY A 113 4.42 -18.16 -16.88
N GLY A 114 3.73 -17.80 -15.80
CA GLY A 114 2.27 -17.83 -15.69
C GLY A 114 1.80 -17.40 -14.30
N ALA A 115 0.49 -17.45 -14.09
CA ALA A 115 -0.09 -17.28 -12.77
C ALA A 115 0.36 -18.39 -11.82
N CYS A 116 0.48 -18.05 -10.54
CA CYS A 116 0.97 -18.94 -9.49
C CYS A 116 0.28 -18.58 -8.17
N ASP A 117 -0.18 -19.60 -7.44
CA ASP A 117 -0.85 -19.45 -6.14
C ASP A 117 0.10 -19.61 -4.94
N ASP A 118 1.38 -19.89 -5.19
CA ASP A 118 2.41 -19.95 -4.15
C ASP A 118 3.17 -18.63 -4.08
N VAL A 119 2.88 -17.85 -3.02
CA VAL A 119 3.58 -16.60 -2.74
C VAL A 119 5.08 -16.80 -2.61
N GLY A 120 5.55 -17.93 -2.07
CA GLY A 120 6.98 -18.21 -1.89
C GLY A 120 7.69 -18.24 -3.23
N SER A 121 7.13 -18.95 -4.21
CA SER A 121 7.63 -19.01 -5.58
C SER A 121 7.62 -17.65 -6.28
N VAL A 122 6.54 -16.88 -6.14
CA VAL A 122 6.44 -15.54 -6.71
C VAL A 122 7.51 -14.62 -6.10
N LEU A 123 7.61 -14.56 -4.77
CA LEU A 123 8.59 -13.72 -4.09
C LEU A 123 10.02 -14.15 -4.35
N LYS A 124 10.30 -15.45 -4.49
CA LYS A 124 11.61 -15.96 -4.92
C LYS A 124 11.97 -15.42 -6.30
N HIS A 125 11.04 -15.48 -7.25
CA HIS A 125 11.24 -14.99 -8.61
C HIS A 125 11.46 -13.48 -8.63
N VAL A 126 10.62 -12.72 -7.91
CA VAL A 126 10.77 -11.26 -7.73
C VAL A 126 12.14 -10.93 -7.14
N ALA A 127 12.55 -11.63 -6.08
CA ALA A 127 13.82 -11.42 -5.41
C ALA A 127 15.01 -11.63 -6.34
N VAL A 128 15.02 -12.74 -7.10
CA VAL A 128 16.09 -13.03 -8.06
C VAL A 128 16.10 -12.00 -9.19
N ARG A 129 14.94 -11.72 -9.79
CA ARG A 129 14.80 -10.78 -10.91
C ARG A 129 15.26 -9.37 -10.55
N LEU A 130 14.99 -8.91 -9.34
CA LEU A 130 15.34 -7.58 -8.86
C LEU A 130 16.66 -7.52 -8.07
N GLY A 131 17.37 -8.65 -7.96
CA GLY A 131 18.61 -8.72 -7.17
C GLY A 131 18.43 -8.49 -5.67
N LYS A 132 17.22 -8.70 -5.12
CA LYS A 132 16.94 -8.60 -3.68
C LYS A 132 17.47 -9.84 -2.98
N THR A 133 18.76 -9.83 -2.63
CA THR A 133 19.43 -10.93 -1.94
C THR A 133 19.97 -10.47 -0.59
N GLN A 134 20.21 -11.43 0.29
CA GLN A 134 20.82 -11.19 1.60
C GLN A 134 21.87 -12.25 1.89
N LYS A 135 22.91 -11.85 2.63
CA LYS A 135 23.93 -12.76 3.15
C LYS A 135 23.48 -13.25 4.52
N VAL A 136 23.41 -14.56 4.69
CA VAL A 136 23.11 -15.21 5.96
C VAL A 136 24.19 -16.22 6.29
N LYS A 137 24.48 -16.34 7.59
CA LYS A 137 25.35 -17.39 8.11
C LYS A 137 24.51 -18.64 8.32
N VAL A 138 24.84 -19.70 7.61
CA VAL A 138 24.22 -21.02 7.78
C VAL A 138 25.21 -21.90 8.52
N LEU A 139 24.72 -22.57 9.55
CA LEU A 139 25.50 -23.55 10.31
C LEU A 139 25.45 -24.86 9.52
N THR A 140 26.56 -25.24 8.91
CA THR A 140 26.73 -26.57 8.31
C THR A 140 27.44 -27.47 9.31
N GLY A 141 27.35 -28.79 9.13
CA GLY A 141 28.07 -29.77 9.98
C GLY A 141 29.61 -29.60 9.98
N THR A 142 30.14 -28.69 9.17
CA THR A 142 31.57 -28.36 9.04
C THR A 142 31.92 -26.92 9.47
N GLY A 143 30.96 -26.14 9.97
CA GLY A 143 31.18 -24.77 10.45
C GLY A 143 30.17 -23.75 9.92
N ASN A 144 30.40 -22.46 10.21
CA ASN A 144 29.54 -21.38 9.72
C ASN A 144 29.98 -20.95 8.31
N VAL A 145 29.07 -21.05 7.34
CA VAL A 145 29.31 -20.61 5.96
C VAL A 145 28.40 -19.42 5.65
N ASN A 146 28.94 -18.40 4.99
CA ASN A 146 28.12 -17.30 4.46
C ASN A 146 27.46 -17.75 3.15
N VAL A 147 26.14 -17.77 3.11
CA VAL A 147 25.35 -18.10 1.92
C VAL A 147 24.58 -16.86 1.48
N ILE A 148 24.48 -16.66 0.17
CA ILE A 148 23.60 -15.64 -0.43
C ILE A 148 22.27 -16.31 -0.74
N GLN A 149 21.19 -15.74 -0.22
CA GLN A 149 19.83 -16.24 -0.48
C GLN A 149 18.89 -15.09 -0.88
N PRO A 150 17.76 -15.40 -1.53
CA PRO A 150 16.68 -14.44 -1.76
C PRO A 150 16.22 -13.75 -0.46
N ASN A 151 16.02 -12.44 -0.51
CA ASN A 151 15.41 -11.69 0.58
C ASN A 151 13.90 -11.54 0.30
N TYR A 152 13.11 -12.46 0.87
CA TYR A 152 11.66 -12.53 0.67
C TYR A 152 10.94 -11.29 1.19
N THR A 153 11.31 -10.79 2.36
CA THR A 153 10.71 -9.57 2.93
C THR A 153 10.94 -8.35 2.02
N ALA A 154 12.14 -8.20 1.45
CA ALA A 154 12.44 -7.11 0.51
C ALA A 154 11.69 -7.26 -0.82
N ALA A 155 11.51 -8.50 -1.30
CA ALA A 155 10.71 -8.79 -2.47
C ALA A 155 9.21 -8.54 -2.23
N ALA A 156 8.70 -8.91 -1.06
CA ALA A 156 7.31 -8.66 -0.66
C ALA A 156 7.03 -7.16 -0.58
N HIS A 157 7.93 -6.38 0.00
CA HIS A 157 7.81 -4.92 0.01
C HIS A 157 7.82 -4.32 -1.41
N ASP A 158 8.62 -4.86 -2.33
CA ASP A 158 8.61 -4.44 -3.74
C ASP A 158 7.27 -4.79 -4.42
N PHE A 159 6.76 -6.00 -4.18
CA PHE A 159 5.46 -6.47 -4.68
C PHE A 159 4.30 -5.58 -4.21
N LEU A 160 4.25 -5.27 -2.92
CA LEU A 160 3.26 -4.36 -2.33
C LEU A 160 3.40 -2.93 -2.89
N ARG A 161 4.64 -2.46 -3.11
CA ARG A 161 4.89 -1.16 -3.73
C ARG A 161 4.39 -1.12 -5.16
N ALA A 162 4.66 -2.15 -5.96
CA ALA A 162 4.23 -2.23 -7.35
C ALA A 162 2.69 -2.22 -7.46
N PHE A 163 2.01 -2.88 -6.52
CA PHE A 163 0.56 -2.78 -6.39
C PHE A 163 0.11 -1.34 -6.09
N ARG A 164 0.66 -0.71 -5.05
CA ARG A 164 0.26 0.64 -4.61
C ARG A 164 0.56 1.74 -5.63
N SER A 165 1.56 1.56 -6.48
CA SER A 165 1.88 2.47 -7.58
C SER A 165 1.06 2.22 -8.85
N GLY A 166 0.21 1.17 -8.86
CA GLY A 166 -0.62 0.80 -10.01
C GLY A 166 0.15 0.07 -11.12
N LEU A 167 1.40 -0.35 -10.89
CA LEU A 167 2.20 -1.07 -11.89
C LEU A 167 1.65 -2.46 -12.20
N LEU A 168 0.87 -3.04 -11.29
CA LEU A 168 0.19 -4.32 -11.50
C LEU A 168 -1.17 -4.16 -12.21
N GLY A 169 -1.53 -2.93 -12.60
CA GLY A 169 -2.84 -2.57 -13.17
C GLY A 169 -3.84 -2.06 -12.12
N PRO A 170 -5.04 -1.65 -12.56
CA PRO A 170 -6.10 -1.21 -11.66
C PRO A 170 -6.69 -2.40 -10.91
N VAL A 171 -6.77 -2.30 -9.58
CA VAL A 171 -7.29 -3.36 -8.72
C VAL A 171 -8.28 -2.76 -7.72
N MET A 172 -9.46 -3.36 -7.63
CA MET A 172 -10.47 -3.02 -6.63
C MET A 172 -10.58 -4.15 -5.60
N LEU A 173 -10.09 -3.92 -4.38
CA LEU A 173 -10.06 -4.94 -3.32
C LEU A 173 -11.46 -5.31 -2.81
N ASP A 174 -12.45 -4.43 -2.95
CA ASP A 174 -13.83 -4.64 -2.50
C ASP A 174 -14.79 -5.06 -3.63
N ARG A 175 -14.25 -5.61 -4.73
CA ARG A 175 -15.06 -6.02 -5.88
C ARG A 175 -16.21 -6.95 -5.48
N ASP A 176 -15.97 -7.91 -4.60
CA ASP A 176 -16.99 -8.88 -4.18
C ASP A 176 -18.06 -8.27 -3.28
N VAL A 177 -17.70 -7.25 -2.51
CA VAL A 177 -18.66 -6.50 -1.68
C VAL A 177 -19.67 -5.79 -2.58
N LEU A 178 -19.22 -5.25 -3.71
CA LEU A 178 -20.10 -4.61 -4.69
C LEU A 178 -20.98 -5.60 -5.43
N GLN A 179 -20.50 -6.83 -5.66
CA GLN A 179 -21.26 -7.87 -6.35
C GLN A 179 -22.29 -8.57 -5.46
N SER A 180 -22.10 -8.53 -4.13
CA SER A 180 -23.01 -9.15 -3.15
C SER A 180 -24.04 -8.20 -2.56
N ALA A 181 -23.96 -6.90 -2.87
CA ALA A 181 -24.97 -5.93 -2.46
C ALA A 181 -26.27 -6.13 -3.26
N PRO A 182 -27.45 -6.21 -2.62
CA PRO A 182 -28.71 -6.22 -3.34
C PRO A 182 -28.89 -4.92 -4.14
N PRO A 183 -29.55 -4.98 -5.31
CA PRO A 183 -29.79 -3.82 -6.17
C PRO A 183 -30.67 -2.74 -5.52
#